data_AF-R9JFE0-F1
#
_entry.id   AF-R9JFE0-F1
#
_cell.length_a   1.000
_cell.length_b   1.000
_cell.length_c   1.000
_cell.angle_alpha   90.00
_cell.angle_beta   90.00
_cell.angle_gamma   90.00
#
_symmetry.space_group_name_H-M   'P 1'
#
loop_
_entity.id
_entity.type
_entity.pdbx_description
1 polymer ?
#
loop_
_entity_poly.entity_id
_entity_poly.type
_entity_poly.pdbx_seq_one_letter_code
_entity_poly.pdbx_strand_id
1 'polypeptide(L)' 'MIVLNVLSWLPAKEISIKELEQIFIKHLNGTYKWEYKVLLEIPDNAGKNILSSSAELIGEGKAVACILKDGNVIAVVG' A
#
# COMPACT_ATOMS: atom_id res chain seq x y z
N MET A 1 18.24 4.85 -0.13
CA MET A 1 17.10 4.36 -0.92
C MET A 1 16.49 3.23 -0.11
N ILE A 2 15.37 3.49 0.57
CA ILE A 2 14.62 2.42 1.23
C ILE A 2 13.94 1.68 0.08
N VAL A 3 14.28 0.40 -0.11
CA VAL A 3 13.59 -0.42 -1.11
C VAL A 3 12.20 -0.68 -0.55
N LEU A 4 11.17 -0.14 -1.21
CA LEU A 4 9.78 -0.39 -0.87
C LEU A 4 9.33 -1.65 -1.62
N ASN A 5 8.87 -2.66 -0.89
CA ASN A 5 8.11 -3.75 -1.48
C ASN A 5 6.68 -3.26 -1.70
N VAL A 6 6.25 -3.24 -2.95
CA VAL A 6 4.87 -2.86 -3.32
C VAL A 6 4.18 -4.06 -3.95
N LEU A 7 3.06 -4.45 -3.35
CA LEU A 7 2.18 -5.50 -3.85
C LEU A 7 0.87 -4.86 -4.29
N SER A 8 0.58 -4.89 -5.59
CA SER A 8 -0.62 -4.28 -6.18
C SER A 8 -1.61 -5.36 -6.60
N TRP A 9 -2.89 -5.13 -6.30
CA TRP A 9 -4.02 -5.89 -6.83
C TRP A 9 -4.68 -5.22 -8.03
N LEU A 10 -4.21 -4.03 -8.41
CA LEU A 10 -4.59 -3.39 -9.67
C LEU A 10 -3.58 -3.77 -10.78
N PRO A 11 -4.06 -3.98 -12.01
CA PRO A 11 -3.22 -4.13 -13.19
C PRO A 11 -2.24 -2.96 -13.35
N ALA A 12 -1.02 -3.26 -13.80
CA ALA A 12 0.02 -2.25 -14.04
C ALA A 12 -0.39 -1.16 -15.05
N LYS A 13 -1.37 -1.47 -15.92
CA LYS A 13 -1.96 -0.52 -16.88
C LYS A 13 -2.84 0.53 -16.20
N GLU A 14 -3.44 0.20 -15.06
CA GLU A 14 -4.28 1.13 -14.28
C GLU A 14 -3.44 1.97 -13.34
N ILE A 15 -2.52 1.34 -12.62
CA ILE A 15 -1.56 2.03 -11.77
C ILE A 15 -0.24 1.30 -11.75
N SER A 16 0.84 2.04 -11.98
CA SER A 16 2.19 1.49 -11.93
C SER A 16 2.68 1.39 -10.48
N ILE A 17 3.58 0.44 -10.21
CA ILE A 17 4.25 0.31 -8.91
C ILE A 17 4.90 1.65 -8.49
N LYS A 18 5.55 2.34 -9.43
CA LYS A 18 6.17 3.65 -9.19
C LYS A 18 5.18 4.73 -8.78
N GLU A 19 3.96 4.69 -9.31
CA GLU A 19 2.89 5.61 -8.91
C GLU A 19 2.47 5.32 -7.46
N LEU A 20 2.29 4.05 -7.09
CA LEU A 20 1.96 3.64 -5.71
C LEU A 20 3.06 4.07 -4.71
N GLU A 21 4.33 3.92 -5.07
CA GLU A 21 5.45 4.43 -4.26
C GLU A 21 5.36 5.95 -4.08
N GLN A 22 5.07 6.70 -5.15
CA GLN A 22 4.91 8.15 -5.09
C GLN A 22 3.71 8.56 -4.24
N ILE A 23 2.61 7.84 -4.29
CA ILE A 23 1.44 8.05 -3.44
C ILE A 23 1.86 7.92 -1.97
N PHE A 24 2.55 6.84 -1.62
CA PHE A 24 3.02 6.60 -0.26
C PHE A 24 3.99 7.68 0.22
N ILE A 25 5.00 8.03 -0.58
CA ILE A 25 5.97 9.08 -0.25
C ILE A 25 5.29 10.45 -0.08
N LYS A 26 4.38 10.82 -0.98
CA LYS A 26 3.65 12.08 -0.89
C LYS A 26 2.73 12.12 0.34
N HIS A 27 2.16 10.97 0.73
CA HIS A 27 1.35 10.85 1.93
C HIS A 27 2.19 11.11 3.19
N LEU A 28 3.36 10.46 3.30
CA LEU A 28 4.29 10.71 4.40
C LEU A 28 4.76 12.17 4.45
N ASN A 29 4.93 12.81 3.30
CA ASN A 29 5.30 14.22 3.19
C ASN A 29 4.11 15.18 3.41
N GLY A 30 2.89 14.69 3.63
CA GLY A 30 1.69 15.51 3.82
C GLY A 30 1.23 16.30 2.59
N THR A 31 1.71 15.94 1.39
CA THR A 31 1.46 16.68 0.13
C THR A 31 0.50 15.96 -0.82
N TYR A 32 -0.05 14.83 -0.39
CA TYR A 32 -0.85 13.97 -1.26
C TYR A 32 -2.29 14.50 -1.44
N LYS A 33 -2.78 14.51 -2.69
CA LYS A 33 -4.17 14.83 -3.03
C LYS A 33 -5.03 13.57 -3.01
N TRP A 34 -6.12 13.67 -2.27
CA TRP A 34 -7.05 12.67 -1.72
C TRP A 34 -7.70 11.60 -2.63
N GLU A 35 -7.17 11.26 -3.81
CA GLU A 35 -7.78 10.20 -4.64
C GLU A 35 -7.61 8.81 -3.99
N TYR A 36 -6.53 8.60 -3.23
CA TYR A 36 -6.22 7.35 -2.55
C TYR A 36 -6.01 7.61 -1.05
N LYS A 37 -6.44 6.67 -0.22
CA LYS A 37 -6.22 6.72 1.23
C LYS A 37 -5.08 5.80 1.60
N VAL A 38 -4.11 6.28 2.37
CA VAL A 38 -3.06 5.44 2.94
C VAL A 38 -3.42 5.15 4.39
N LEU A 39 -3.41 3.88 4.77
CA LEU A 39 -3.54 3.42 6.16
C LEU A 39 -2.21 2.81 6.57
N LEU A 40 -1.69 3.20 7.74
CA LEU A 40 -0.51 2.58 8.36
C LEU A 40 -0.86 1.29 9.11
N GLU A 41 -2.12 0.87 9.02
CA GLU A 41 -2.71 -0.28 9.67
C GLU A 41 -3.51 -1.07 8.64
N ILE A 42 -3.72 -2.34 8.92
CA ILE A 42 -4.44 -3.23 8.00
C ILE A 42 -5.92 -3.19 8.36
N PRO A 43 -6.81 -2.87 7.42
CA PRO A 43 -8.23 -2.81 7.73
C PRO A 43 -8.76 -4.21 8.11
N ASP A 44 -9.63 -4.29 9.12
CA ASP A 44 -10.20 -5.55 9.63
C ASP A 44 -10.91 -6.39 8.56
N ASN A 45 -11.43 -5.74 7.51
CA ASN A 45 -12.12 -6.38 6.40
C ASN A 45 -11.21 -6.72 5.21
N ALA A 46 -9.89 -6.65 5.38
CA ALA A 46 -8.94 -6.98 4.34
C ALA A 46 -9.09 -8.45 3.87
N GLY A 47 -8.93 -8.66 2.57
CA GLY A 47 -8.91 -10.00 1.99
C GLY A 47 -7.78 -10.86 2.57
N LYS A 48 -7.96 -12.18 2.60
CA LYS A 48 -6.93 -13.14 3.09
C LYS A 48 -5.56 -12.96 2.42
N ASN A 49 -5.55 -12.61 1.13
CA ASN A 49 -4.34 -12.33 0.36
C ASN A 49 -3.59 -11.08 0.87
N ILE A 50 -4.32 -10.01 1.19
CA ILE A 50 -3.75 -8.80 1.77
C ILE A 50 -3.15 -9.12 3.13
N LEU A 51 -3.91 -9.84 3.98
CA LEU A 51 -3.47 -10.27 5.31
C LEU A 51 -2.20 -11.13 5.25
N SER A 52 -2.14 -12.12 4.35
CA SER A 52 -0.96 -12.99 4.21
C SER A 52 0.26 -12.19 3.74
N SER A 53 0.12 -11.40 2.68
CA SER A 53 1.21 -10.60 2.14
C SER A 53 1.74 -9.58 3.14
N SER A 54 0.86 -8.96 3.91
CA SER A 54 1.29 -8.08 4.98
C SER A 54 1.99 -8.78 6.13
N ALA A 55 1.53 -9.98 6.50
CA ALA A 55 2.16 -10.76 7.56
C ALA A 55 3.57 -11.20 7.15
N GLU A 56 3.79 -11.51 5.87
CA GLU A 56 5.11 -11.77 5.31
C GLU A 56 6.02 -10.55 5.45
N LEU A 57 5.56 -9.36 5.01
CA LEU A 57 6.34 -8.12 5.12
C LEU A 57 6.66 -7.75 6.59
N ILE A 58 5.68 -7.89 7.49
CA ILE A 58 5.89 -7.67 8.94
C ILE A 58 6.88 -8.69 9.49
N GLY A 59 6.80 -9.95 9.04
CA GLY A 59 7.75 -11.01 9.40
C GLY A 59 9.19 -10.73 8.94
N GLU A 60 9.35 -9.98 7.85
CA GLU A 60 10.65 -9.43 7.40
C GLU A 60 11.13 -8.22 8.22
N GLY A 61 10.35 -7.77 9.22
CA GLY A 61 10.65 -6.60 10.04
C GLY A 61 10.31 -5.26 9.37
N LYS A 62 9.48 -5.28 8.32
CA LYS A 62 9.07 -4.07 7.58
C LYS A 62 7.81 -3.45 8.20
N ALA A 63 7.75 -2.12 8.17
CA ALA A 63 6.53 -1.40 8.53
C ALA A 63 5.58 -1.42 7.33
N VAL A 64 4.36 -1.90 7.52
CA VAL A 64 3.40 -2.09 6.42
C VAL A 64 2.37 -0.98 6.39
N ALA A 65 2.05 -0.50 5.19
CA ALA A 65 0.96 0.41 4.90
C ALA A 65 0.08 -0.13 3.77
N CYS A 66 -1.22 0.15 3.84
CA CYS A 66 -2.18 -0.17 2.81
C CYS A 66 -2.57 1.09 2.03
N ILE A 67 -2.67 0.97 0.71
CA ILE A 67 -3.23 1.99 -0.17
C ILE A 67 -4.64 1.55 -0.57
N LEU A 68 -5.61 2.43 -0.37
CA LEU A 68 -7.02 2.18 -0.63
C LEU A 68 -7.55 3.12 -1.71
N LYS A 69 -8.45 2.58 -2.53
CA LYS A 69 -9.26 3.32 -3.50
C LYS A 69 -10.71 2.94 -3.29
N ASP A 70 -11.60 3.93 -3.15
CA ASP A 70 -13.03 3.71 -2.91
C ASP A 70 -13.34 2.74 -1.74
N GLY A 71 -12.51 2.78 -0.68
CA GLY A 71 -12.65 1.92 0.50
C GLY A 71 -12.07 0.51 0.38
N ASN A 72 -11.57 0.11 -0.80
CA ASN A 72 -10.94 -1.19 -1.02
C ASN A 72 -9.42 -1.07 -1.04
N VAL A 73 -8.71 -2.01 -0.41
CA VAL A 73 -7.25 -2.10 -0.49
C VAL A 73 -6.86 -2.50 -1.91
N ILE A 74 -6.09 -1.63 -2.56
CA ILE A 74 -5.57 -1.86 -3.91
C ILE A 74 -4.09 -2.22 -3.92
N ALA A 75 -3.36 -1.85 -2.86
CA ALA A 75 -1.95 -2.18 -2.73
C ALA A 75 -1.50 -2.19 -1.27
N VAL A 76 -0.41 -2.91 -1.03
CA VAL A 76 0.33 -2.94 0.24
C VAL A 76 1.76 -2.50 -0.04
N VAL A 77 2.31 -1.69 0.86
CA VAL A 77 3.67 -1.13 0.82
C VAL A 77 4.38 -1.52 2.11
N GLY A 78 5.60 -2.04 2.04
CA GLY A 78 6.43 -2.40 3.20
C GLY A 78 7.92 -2.25 2.94
#